data_AF-A0A2T3NJY1-F1
#
_entry.id   AF-A0A2T3NJY1-F1
#
_cell.length_a   1.000
_cell.length_b   1.000
_cell.length_c   1.000
_cell.angle_alpha   90.00
_cell.angle_beta   90.00
_cell.angle_gamma   90.00
#
_symmetry.space_group_name_H-M   'P 1'
#
loop_
_entity.id
_entity.type
_entity.pdbx_description
1 polymer ?
#
loop_
_entity_poly.entity_id
_entity_poly.type
_entity_poly.pdbx_seq_one_letter_code
_entity_poly.pdbx_strand_id
1 'polypeptide(L)'
;MGKIGLALFSCVVVSACTSQHYSKPVIDESKDIASLSAQYVNATRGGGWDFTSLFPGKVYHPRDGYIHYNRLWCLDQGKGSIEEFQSFIADVCDSKGGEMDTDWCISGSHSYPLFRATIEATGTTCTGGDVAANVETIEPISSSTSSEWRLYAEKKGFEPPQR
;
A
#
# COMPACT_ATOMS: atom_id res chain seq x y z
N MET A 1 -24.69 -29.35 -61.65
CA MET A 1 -25.38 -28.36 -60.80
C MET A 1 -25.69 -29.04 -59.46
N GLY A 2 -25.22 -28.48 -58.34
CA GLY A 2 -25.51 -29.02 -57.00
C GLY A 2 -24.37 -28.74 -56.02
N LYS A 3 -24.41 -27.59 -55.37
CA LYS A 3 -23.30 -26.95 -54.62
C LYS A 3 -22.88 -27.71 -53.35
N ILE A 4 -21.57 -27.72 -53.15
CA ILE A 4 -20.83 -28.04 -51.92
C ILE A 4 -21.33 -27.14 -50.77
N GLY A 5 -21.67 -27.75 -49.64
CA GLY A 5 -22.02 -27.05 -48.40
C GLY A 5 -21.11 -27.50 -47.25
N LEU A 6 -19.82 -27.14 -47.32
CA LEU A 6 -18.88 -27.31 -46.20
C LEU A 6 -19.03 -26.09 -45.29
N ALA A 7 -19.86 -26.19 -44.25
CA ALA A 7 -19.96 -25.16 -43.22
C ALA A 7 -18.76 -25.28 -42.27
N LEU A 8 -17.71 -24.51 -42.55
CA LEU A 8 -16.58 -24.31 -41.65
C LEU A 8 -17.06 -23.54 -40.41
N PHE A 9 -17.12 -24.22 -39.27
CA PHE A 9 -17.23 -23.61 -37.95
C PHE A 9 -15.97 -22.78 -37.69
N SER A 10 -16.05 -21.49 -37.97
CA SER A 10 -15.03 -20.51 -37.61
C SER A 10 -15.15 -20.21 -36.12
N CYS A 11 -14.43 -20.95 -35.27
CA CYS A 11 -14.24 -20.62 -33.87
C CYS A 11 -13.39 -19.35 -33.78
N VAL A 12 -14.04 -18.19 -33.67
CA VAL A 12 -13.39 -16.94 -33.26
C VAL A 12 -13.04 -17.08 -31.79
N VAL A 13 -11.79 -17.45 -31.50
CA VAL A 13 -11.22 -17.38 -30.15
C VAL A 13 -11.03 -15.89 -29.86
N VAL A 14 -12.02 -15.28 -29.22
CA VAL A 14 -11.86 -13.96 -28.62
C VAL A 14 -10.93 -14.16 -27.44
N SER A 15 -9.64 -13.93 -27.64
CA SER A 15 -8.68 -13.77 -26.55
C SER A 15 -9.15 -12.58 -25.72
N ALA A 16 -9.88 -12.85 -24.65
CA ALA A 16 -10.16 -11.86 -23.63
C ALA A 16 -8.83 -11.53 -22.94
N CYS A 17 -8.08 -10.60 -23.53
CA CYS A 17 -7.10 -9.83 -22.79
C CYS A 17 -7.90 -8.95 -21.83
N THR A 18 -8.39 -9.54 -20.73
CA THR A 18 -8.79 -8.74 -19.58
C THR A 18 -7.50 -8.18 -18.99
N SER A 19 -7.02 -7.08 -19.56
CA SER A 19 -6.22 -6.14 -18.80
C SER A 19 -7.11 -5.76 -17.61
N GLN A 20 -6.94 -6.45 -16.48
CA GLN A 20 -7.50 -5.99 -15.23
C GLN A 20 -7.02 -4.55 -15.10
N HIS A 21 -7.94 -3.60 -15.29
CA HIS A 21 -7.72 -2.22 -14.94
C HIS A 21 -7.46 -2.23 -13.44
N TYR A 22 -6.18 -2.24 -13.05
CA TYR A 22 -5.79 -2.04 -11.67
C TYR A 22 -6.04 -0.57 -11.35
N SER A 23 -7.25 -0.26 -10.88
CA SER A 23 -7.56 1.05 -10.33
C SER A 23 -6.90 1.18 -8.97
N LYS A 24 -6.25 2.32 -8.72
CA LYS A 24 -5.77 2.71 -7.39
C LYS A 24 -6.92 2.59 -6.38
N PRO A 25 -6.66 2.14 -5.14
CA PRO A 25 -7.73 1.91 -4.17
C PRO A 25 -8.43 3.22 -3.81
N VAL A 26 -9.74 3.15 -3.59
CA VAL A 26 -10.49 4.21 -2.92
C VAL A 26 -10.23 4.07 -1.42
N ILE A 27 -10.06 5.20 -0.74
CA ILE A 27 -9.88 5.24 0.71
C ILE A 27 -11.15 4.71 1.38
N ASP A 28 -10.97 3.70 2.22
CA ASP A 28 -12.00 3.05 3.02
C ASP A 28 -11.59 3.18 4.48
N GLU A 29 -12.25 4.08 5.20
CA GLU A 29 -11.93 4.42 6.59
C GLU A 29 -12.01 3.21 7.54
N SER A 30 -12.80 2.18 7.17
CA SER A 30 -12.92 0.94 7.93
C SER A 30 -11.67 0.05 7.86
N LYS A 31 -10.77 0.31 6.90
CA LYS A 31 -9.54 -0.43 6.72
C LYS A 31 -8.37 0.20 7.47
N ASP A 32 -7.51 -0.67 7.94
CA ASP A 32 -6.22 -0.34 8.54
C ASP A 32 -5.21 0.12 7.46
N ILE A 33 -4.21 0.92 7.85
CA ILE A 33 -3.25 1.51 6.91
C ILE A 33 -2.39 0.45 6.23
N ALA A 34 -2.08 -0.64 6.93
CA ALA A 34 -1.37 -1.78 6.36
C ALA A 34 -2.14 -2.38 5.18
N SER A 35 -3.45 -2.57 5.31
CA SER A 35 -4.31 -3.10 4.26
C SER A 35 -4.51 -2.12 3.11
N LEU A 36 -4.63 -0.82 3.37
CA LEU A 36 -4.70 0.22 2.33
C LEU A 36 -3.39 0.30 1.53
N SER A 37 -2.26 0.29 2.22
CA SER A 37 -0.92 0.30 1.60
C SER A 37 -0.68 -0.95 0.76
N ALA A 38 -1.07 -2.13 1.26
CA ALA A 38 -1.01 -3.37 0.50
C ALA A 38 -1.87 -3.33 -0.77
N GLN A 39 -3.08 -2.76 -0.70
CA GLN A 39 -3.93 -2.59 -1.88
C GLN A 39 -3.30 -1.65 -2.88
N TYR A 40 -2.75 -0.51 -2.43
CA TYR A 40 -2.09 0.45 -3.31
C TYR A 40 -0.90 -0.20 -4.03
N VAL A 41 0.05 -0.76 -3.29
CA VAL A 41 1.25 -1.42 -3.84
C VAL A 41 0.88 -2.54 -4.81
N ASN A 42 -0.14 -3.35 -4.49
CA ASN A 42 -0.59 -4.42 -5.39
C ASN A 42 -1.26 -3.90 -6.67
N ALA A 43 -1.92 -2.74 -6.61
CA ALA A 43 -2.55 -2.12 -7.78
C ALA A 43 -1.53 -1.41 -8.69
N THR A 44 -0.46 -0.88 -8.14
CA THR A 44 0.52 -0.04 -8.87
C THR A 44 1.82 -0.76 -9.23
N ARG A 45 1.93 -2.06 -8.96
CA ARG A 45 3.16 -2.83 -9.24
C ARG A 45 3.42 -3.09 -10.74
N GLY A 46 4.70 -3.07 -11.11
CA GLY A 46 5.24 -3.64 -12.35
C GLY A 46 5.20 -5.17 -12.34
N GLY A 47 5.06 -5.81 -13.50
CA GLY A 47 4.65 -7.21 -13.64
C GLY A 47 5.57 -8.31 -13.05
N GLY A 48 5.03 -9.53 -13.04
CA GLY A 48 5.79 -10.79 -13.11
C GLY A 48 6.15 -11.48 -11.80
N TRP A 49 7.22 -11.04 -11.14
CA TRP A 49 7.90 -11.82 -10.11
C TRP A 49 8.36 -10.92 -8.98
N ASP A 50 7.40 -10.41 -8.22
CA ASP A 50 7.67 -9.83 -6.91
C ASP A 50 8.06 -10.97 -5.95
N PHE A 51 9.35 -11.28 -5.85
CA PHE A 51 9.85 -12.29 -4.89
C PHE A 51 9.52 -11.91 -3.44
N THR A 52 9.21 -10.64 -3.16
CA THR A 52 8.79 -10.19 -1.83
C THR A 52 7.32 -10.48 -1.53
N SER A 53 6.52 -10.85 -2.53
CA SER A 53 5.17 -11.37 -2.32
C SER A 53 5.11 -12.68 -1.52
N LEU A 54 6.25 -13.35 -1.36
CA LEU A 54 6.40 -14.58 -0.58
C LEU A 54 6.49 -14.32 0.93
N PHE A 55 6.79 -13.10 1.35
CA PHE A 55 6.82 -12.72 2.76
C PHE A 55 5.49 -12.07 3.16
N PRO A 56 4.92 -12.42 4.33
CA PRO A 56 3.73 -11.74 4.82
C PRO A 56 4.05 -10.28 5.05
N GLY A 57 3.57 -9.43 4.12
CA GLY A 57 3.81 -8.00 4.20
C GLY A 57 3.21 -7.38 5.46
N LYS A 58 2.15 -7.96 6.04
CA LYS A 58 1.47 -7.49 7.27
C LYS A 58 1.66 -8.47 8.42
N VAL A 59 2.14 -7.99 9.56
CA VAL A 59 2.44 -8.75 10.78
C VAL A 59 1.78 -8.07 11.98
N TYR A 60 1.17 -8.86 12.87
CA TYR A 60 0.58 -8.38 14.11
C TYR A 60 1.53 -8.61 15.29
N HIS A 61 1.75 -7.56 16.09
CA HIS A 61 2.56 -7.59 17.30
C HIS A 61 1.67 -7.37 18.53
N PRO A 62 0.90 -8.39 18.96
CA PRO A 62 -0.12 -8.21 20.00
C PRO A 62 0.47 -7.85 21.38
N ARG A 63 1.71 -8.24 21.67
CA ARG A 63 2.38 -7.86 22.94
C ARG A 63 2.78 -6.38 22.97
N ASP A 64 3.11 -5.82 21.81
CA ASP A 64 3.57 -4.44 21.68
C ASP A 64 2.44 -3.50 21.19
N GLY A 65 1.27 -4.05 20.88
CA GLY A 65 0.07 -3.29 20.56
C GLY A 65 -0.01 -2.71 19.14
N TYR A 66 0.77 -3.20 18.16
CA TYR A 66 0.79 -2.63 16.80
C TYR A 66 0.69 -3.66 15.67
N ILE A 67 0.23 -3.18 14.52
CA ILE A 67 0.29 -3.84 13.22
C ILE A 67 1.46 -3.22 12.47
N HIS A 68 2.26 -4.04 11.82
CA HIS A 68 3.37 -3.61 11.00
C HIS A 68 3.21 -4.17 9.61
N TYR A 69 3.25 -3.29 8.62
CA TYR A 69 3.35 -3.66 7.23
C TYR A 69 4.69 -3.21 6.66
N ASN A 70 5.37 -4.11 5.97
CA ASN A 70 6.61 -3.82 5.28
C ASN A 70 6.66 -4.60 3.97
N ARG A 71 6.88 -3.90 2.85
CA ARG A 71 6.95 -4.54 1.54
C ARG A 71 7.82 -3.77 0.55
N LEU A 72 8.54 -4.53 -0.27
CA LEU A 72 9.21 -3.99 -1.45
C LEU A 72 8.17 -3.76 -2.55
N TRP A 73 8.21 -2.58 -3.15
CA TRP A 73 7.37 -2.16 -4.25
C TRP A 73 8.25 -1.87 -5.46
N CYS A 74 8.03 -2.61 -6.55
CA CYS A 74 8.60 -2.31 -7.85
C CYS A 74 7.79 -1.20 -8.53
N LEU A 75 8.39 -0.01 -8.61
CA LEU A 75 7.79 1.21 -9.12
C LEU A 75 7.66 1.16 -10.64
N ASP A 76 6.50 0.73 -11.13
CA ASP A 76 6.13 0.95 -12.53
C ASP A 76 5.72 2.41 -12.70
N GLN A 77 6.61 3.22 -13.29
CA GLN A 77 6.40 4.66 -13.45
C GLN A 77 5.14 5.01 -14.26
N GLY A 78 4.58 4.08 -15.02
CA GLY A 78 3.31 4.27 -15.71
C GLY A 78 2.07 4.06 -14.85
N LYS A 79 2.22 3.52 -13.63
CA LYS A 79 1.11 3.15 -12.73
C LYS A 79 1.16 3.78 -11.35
N GLY A 80 2.36 4.11 -10.87
CA GLY A 80 2.56 4.65 -9.54
C GLY A 80 3.93 5.32 -9.36
N SER A 81 3.99 6.35 -8.52
CA SER A 81 5.25 6.93 -8.04
C SER A 81 5.31 7.03 -6.52
N ILE A 82 6.50 7.31 -5.98
CA ILE A 82 6.71 7.55 -4.54
C ILE A 82 5.83 8.70 -4.07
N GLU A 83 5.79 9.80 -4.84
CA GLU A 83 5.03 11.00 -4.54
C GLU A 83 3.52 10.74 -4.55
N GLU A 84 3.03 9.92 -5.48
CA GLU A 84 1.63 9.52 -5.51
C GLU A 84 1.26 8.64 -4.31
N PHE A 85 2.16 7.77 -3.86
CA PHE A 85 1.95 7.00 -2.63
C PHE A 85 1.95 7.90 -1.39
N GLN A 86 2.89 8.83 -1.29
CA GLN A 86 2.92 9.82 -0.19
C GLN A 86 1.64 10.65 -0.16
N SER A 87 1.14 11.08 -1.32
CA SER A 87 -0.13 11.79 -1.43
C SER A 87 -1.31 10.93 -0.96
N PHE A 88 -1.36 9.66 -1.39
CA PHE A 88 -2.36 8.71 -0.92
C PHE A 88 -2.33 8.51 0.60
N ILE A 89 -1.14 8.42 1.20
CA ILE A 89 -0.98 8.32 2.65
C ILE A 89 -1.46 9.59 3.37
N ALA A 90 -1.18 10.77 2.83
CA ALA A 90 -1.67 12.03 3.37
C ALA A 90 -3.20 12.11 3.33
N ASP A 91 -3.82 11.69 2.22
CA ASP A 91 -5.28 11.62 2.10
C ASP A 91 -5.88 10.61 3.10
N VAL A 92 -5.21 9.47 3.34
CA VAL A 92 -5.64 8.51 4.36
C VAL A 92 -5.51 9.12 5.76
N CYS A 93 -4.46 9.89 6.03
CA CYS A 93 -4.28 10.56 7.31
C CYS A 93 -5.40 11.58 7.58
N ASP A 94 -5.71 12.41 6.59
CA ASP A 94 -6.81 13.38 6.66
C ASP A 94 -8.16 12.69 6.89
N SER A 95 -8.44 11.60 6.17
CA SER A 95 -9.67 10.81 6.37
C SER A 95 -9.81 10.23 7.78
N LYS A 96 -8.69 10.02 8.48
CA LYS A 96 -8.66 9.54 9.88
C LYS A 96 -8.64 10.69 10.90
N GLY A 97 -8.82 11.94 10.46
CA GLY A 97 -8.85 13.13 11.31
C GLY A 97 -7.46 13.55 11.82
N GLY A 98 -6.42 13.26 11.05
CA GLY A 98 -5.05 13.65 11.35
C GLY A 98 -4.41 14.51 10.27
N GLU A 99 -3.17 14.91 10.52
CA GLU A 99 -2.30 15.59 9.57
C GLU A 99 -0.94 14.87 9.56
N MET A 100 -0.34 14.74 8.37
CA MET A 100 0.99 14.17 8.25
C MET A 100 2.05 15.17 8.72
N ASP A 101 2.87 14.76 9.67
CA ASP A 101 4.12 15.42 10.05
C ASP A 101 5.27 14.44 9.83
N THR A 102 6.08 14.73 8.81
CA THR A 102 7.14 13.84 8.34
C THR A 102 6.57 12.45 8.02
N ASP A 103 6.92 11.42 8.79
CA ASP A 103 6.46 10.04 8.59
C ASP A 103 5.19 9.72 9.40
N TRP A 104 4.76 10.60 10.30
CA TRP A 104 3.71 10.33 11.28
C TRP A 104 2.41 11.00 10.88
N CYS A 105 1.31 10.24 10.92
CA CYS A 105 -0.02 10.82 10.93
C CYS A 105 -0.40 11.17 12.36
N ILE A 106 -0.64 12.45 12.64
CA ILE A 106 -0.91 12.96 14.00
C ILE A 106 -2.35 13.39 14.10
N SER A 107 -3.06 12.90 15.12
CA SER A 107 -4.44 13.29 15.40
C SER A 107 -4.55 14.81 15.63
N GLY A 108 -5.39 15.48 14.84
CA GLY A 108 -5.62 16.92 14.98
C GLY A 108 -6.23 17.32 16.33
N SER A 109 -6.97 16.41 16.98
CA SER A 109 -7.65 16.66 18.25
C SER A 109 -6.80 16.37 19.49
N HIS A 110 -5.94 15.35 19.46
CA HIS A 110 -5.28 14.84 20.67
C HIS A 110 -3.75 14.78 20.61
N SER A 111 -3.12 15.19 19.48
CA SER A 111 -1.66 15.11 19.28
C SER A 111 -1.07 13.70 19.47
N TYR A 112 -1.88 12.66 19.29
CA TYR A 112 -1.43 11.27 19.33
C TYR A 112 -1.09 10.75 17.93
N PRO A 113 -0.12 9.83 17.81
CA PRO A 113 0.19 9.22 16.53
C PRO A 113 -0.94 8.26 16.16
N LEU A 114 -1.58 8.48 15.01
CA LEU A 114 -2.59 7.59 14.44
C LEU A 114 -1.91 6.40 13.74
N PHE A 115 -0.85 6.67 12.98
CA PHE A 115 0.01 5.68 12.35
C PHE A 115 1.33 6.35 11.92
N ARG A 116 2.31 5.56 11.52
CA ARG A 116 3.48 6.00 10.76
C ARG A 116 3.51 5.30 9.42
N ALA A 117 3.91 6.01 8.37
CA ALA A 117 4.05 5.48 7.03
C ALA A 117 5.28 6.09 6.36
N THR A 118 6.14 5.24 5.80
CA THR A 118 7.32 5.64 5.05
C THR A 118 7.39 4.94 3.72
N ILE A 119 8.09 5.60 2.79
CA ILE A 119 8.47 5.02 1.51
C ILE A 119 9.87 5.52 1.15
N GLU A 120 10.77 4.58 0.87
CA GLU A 120 12.17 4.89 0.57
C GLU A 120 12.65 4.09 -0.62
N ALA A 121 13.35 4.73 -1.57
CA ALA A 121 14.01 3.99 -2.65
C ALA A 121 15.14 3.12 -2.08
N THR A 122 15.19 1.84 -2.46
CA THR A 122 16.18 0.90 -1.91
C THR A 122 17.55 0.98 -2.59
N GLY A 123 17.70 1.84 -3.62
CA GLY A 123 18.89 1.91 -4.45
C GLY A 123 19.09 0.69 -5.37
N THR A 124 18.13 -0.22 -5.42
CA THR A 124 18.13 -1.41 -6.28
C THR A 124 17.03 -1.31 -7.33
N THR A 125 17.14 -2.12 -8.38
CA THR A 125 16.13 -2.23 -9.44
C THR A 125 15.48 -3.61 -9.42
N CYS A 126 14.20 -3.64 -9.73
CA CYS A 126 13.45 -4.86 -9.94
C CYS A 126 13.81 -5.52 -11.27
N THR A 127 13.44 -6.79 -11.43
CA THR A 127 13.55 -7.49 -12.71
C THR A 127 12.65 -6.79 -13.74
N GLY A 128 13.27 -6.04 -14.65
CA GLY A 128 12.56 -5.14 -15.58
C GLY A 128 13.15 -3.73 -15.63
N GLY A 129 14.01 -3.35 -14.68
CA GLY A 129 14.69 -2.05 -14.64
C GLY A 129 13.99 -0.99 -13.79
N ASP A 130 12.78 -1.30 -13.30
CA ASP A 130 12.01 -0.43 -12.40
C ASP A 130 12.74 -0.21 -11.07
N VAL A 131 12.64 0.99 -10.50
CA VAL A 131 13.21 1.28 -9.17
C VAL A 131 12.43 0.51 -8.11
N ALA A 132 13.14 -0.08 -7.16
CA ALA A 132 12.52 -0.70 -6.00
C ALA A 132 12.44 0.31 -4.85
N ALA A 133 11.31 0.34 -4.17
CA ALA A 133 11.08 1.13 -2.96
C ALA A 133 10.57 0.26 -1.83
N ASN A 134 10.95 0.57 -0.60
CA ASN A 134 10.44 -0.09 0.59
C ASN A 134 9.30 0.74 1.17
N VAL A 135 8.12 0.14 1.29
CA VAL A 135 6.95 0.74 1.94
C VAL A 135 6.80 0.14 3.33
N GLU A 136 6.87 0.96 4.37
CA GLU A 136 6.68 0.56 5.76
C GLU A 136 5.50 1.34 6.35
N THR A 137 4.56 0.66 7.01
CA THR A 137 3.54 1.32 7.84
C THR A 137 3.41 0.63 9.18
N ILE A 138 3.21 1.41 10.25
CA ILE A 138 2.93 0.89 11.59
C ILE A 138 1.72 1.63 12.18
N GLU A 139 0.83 0.90 12.84
CA GLU A 139 -0.40 1.45 13.41
C GLU A 139 -0.83 0.67 14.67
N PRO A 140 -1.59 1.28 15.60
CA PRO A 140 -2.07 0.59 16.78
C PRO A 140 -3.08 -0.52 16.42
N ILE A 141 -3.04 -1.65 17.13
CA ILE A 141 -4.07 -2.71 17.01
C ILE A 141 -5.41 -2.23 17.57
N SER A 142 -5.37 -1.49 18.68
CA SER A 142 -6.56 -1.15 19.47
C SER A 142 -6.94 0.32 19.35
N SER A 143 -6.03 1.22 19.70
CA SER A 143 -6.28 2.66 19.72
C SER A 143 -4.99 3.46 19.73
N SER A 144 -5.00 4.64 19.10
CA SER A 144 -3.93 5.65 19.18
C SER A 144 -3.67 6.16 20.60
N THR A 145 -4.63 5.96 21.51
CA THR A 145 -4.51 6.33 22.93
C THR A 145 -3.89 5.24 23.81
N SER A 146 -3.70 4.03 23.30
CA SER A 146 -3.15 2.92 24.07
C SER A 146 -1.71 3.19 24.50
N SER A 147 -1.40 2.85 25.75
CA SER A 147 -0.09 3.07 26.37
C SER A 147 1.04 2.35 25.63
N GLU A 148 0.81 1.11 25.22
CA GLU A 148 1.74 0.23 24.54
C GLU A 148 2.13 0.81 23.18
N TRP A 149 1.14 1.27 22.41
CA TRP A 149 1.36 1.96 21.15
C TRP A 149 2.14 3.25 21.34
N ARG A 150 1.76 4.09 22.32
CA ARG A 150 2.43 5.38 22.54
C ARG A 150 3.90 5.19 22.91
N LEU A 151 4.21 4.26 23.82
CA LEU A 151 5.59 3.93 24.17
C LEU A 151 6.37 3.39 22.97
N TYR A 152 5.73 2.58 22.12
CA TYR A 152 6.34 2.09 20.89
C TYR A 152 6.60 3.22 19.88
N ALA A 153 5.65 4.12 19.68
CA ALA A 153 5.76 5.26 18.79
C ALA A 153 6.88 6.22 19.24
N GLU A 154 6.95 6.54 20.53
CA GLU A 154 8.03 7.35 21.12
C GLU A 154 9.40 6.67 20.92
N LYS A 155 9.51 5.35 21.14
CA LYS A 155 10.72 4.58 20.85
C LYS A 155 11.11 4.60 19.36
N LYS A 156 10.15 4.84 18.48
CA LYS A 156 10.34 4.98 17.03
C LYS A 156 10.53 6.43 16.58
N GLY A 157 10.71 7.36 17.52
CA GLY A 157 11.02 8.76 17.23
C GLY A 157 9.79 9.63 17.01
N PHE A 158 8.60 9.20 17.44
CA PHE A 158 7.45 10.10 17.52
C PHE A 158 7.69 11.12 18.64
N GLU A 159 7.62 12.40 18.29
CA GLU A 159 7.60 13.50 19.24
C GLU A 159 6.24 14.21 19.12
N PRO A 160 5.46 14.30 20.22
CA PRO A 160 4.20 15.05 20.19
C PRO A 160 4.46 16.51 19.79
N PRO A 161 3.66 17.10 18.90
CA PRO A 161 3.80 18.50 18.53
C PRO A 161 3.73 19.39 19.79
N GLN A 162 4.71 20.27 19.97
CA GLN A 162 4.66 21.29 21.02
C GLN A 162 3.64 22.36 20.60
N ARG A 163 2.44 22.32 21.18
CA ARG A 163 1.41 23.35 20.99
C ARG A 163 1.54 24.46 22.03
#